data_AF-A0A2H3GS03-F1
#
_entry.id   AF-A0A2H3GS03-F1
#
_cell.length_a   1.000
_cell.length_b   1.000
_cell.length_c   1.000
_cell.angle_alpha   90.00
_cell.angle_beta   90.00
_cell.angle_gamma   90.00
#
_symmetry.space_group_name_H-M   'P 1'
#
loop_
_entity.id
_entity.type
_entity.pdbx_description
1 polymer ?
#
loop_
_entity_poly.entity_id
_entity_poly.type
_entity_poly.pdbx_seq_one_letter_code
_entity_poly.pdbx_strand_id
1 'polypeptide(L)'
;MDALARLRRSQGKPACAVILPMVLGVGVVAENLDLENSLTRKGMYGIDEEALLDAFEVSILEQQRPQHDGASFDHLVVGLDPAELHRARRQADGDVDAFWAADQRFSILLDSMNQLDGANQGDGEAQFYPGLRLPTHQRKPLPWCATISSPSWPGCFFST
;
A
#
# COMPACT_ATOMS: atom_id res chain seq x y z
N MET A 1 5.53 16.19 7.39
CA MET A 1 4.63 16.03 6.22
C MET A 1 3.24 15.59 6.65
N ASP A 2 3.14 14.67 7.60
CA ASP A 2 1.87 14.14 8.12
C ASP A 2 0.95 15.24 8.69
N ALA A 3 1.48 16.10 9.55
CA ALA A 3 0.72 17.23 10.10
C ALA A 3 0.13 18.16 9.02
N LEU A 4 0.81 18.31 7.87
CA LEU A 4 0.31 19.10 6.74
C LEU A 4 -0.87 18.40 6.05
N ALA A 5 -0.82 17.09 5.85
CA ALA A 5 -1.92 16.33 5.29
C ALA A 5 -3.17 16.44 6.19
N ARG A 6 -2.98 16.25 7.50
CA ARG A 6 -4.05 16.44 8.50
C ARG A 6 -4.63 17.85 8.49
N LEU A 7 -3.79 18.89 8.44
CA LEU A 7 -4.24 20.29 8.38
C LEU A 7 -5.06 20.58 7.12
N ARG A 8 -4.65 20.07 5.96
CA ARG A 8 -5.41 20.24 4.72
C ARG A 8 -6.77 19.54 4.82
N ARG A 9 -6.79 18.34 5.38
CA ARG A 9 -8.01 17.55 5.57
C ARG A 9 -8.98 18.24 6.51
N SER A 10 -8.52 18.87 7.60
CA SER A 10 -9.38 19.66 8.49
C SER A 10 -9.95 20.92 7.83
N GLN A 11 -9.39 21.36 6.70
CA GLN A 11 -9.92 22.45 5.87
C GLN A 11 -10.82 21.95 4.73
N GLY A 12 -11.21 20.67 4.73
CA GLY A 12 -11.99 20.06 3.65
C GLY A 12 -11.22 19.87 2.34
N LYS A 13 -9.89 19.98 2.36
CA LYS A 13 -9.05 19.83 1.16
C LYS A 13 -8.46 18.42 1.10
N PRO A 14 -8.35 17.80 -0.09
CA PRO A 14 -7.70 16.50 -0.25
C PRO A 14 -6.20 16.61 0.06
N ALA A 15 -5.71 15.64 0.83
CA ALA A 15 -4.29 15.42 1.13
C ALA A 15 -4.09 14.06 1.80
N CYS A 16 -3.09 13.31 1.34
CA CYS A 16 -2.63 12.08 1.97
C CYS A 16 -1.10 12.14 2.13
N ALA A 17 -0.59 11.76 3.29
CA ALA A 17 0.83 11.45 3.48
C ALA A 17 1.02 9.95 3.31
N VAL A 18 1.81 9.54 2.31
CA VAL A 18 2.12 8.12 2.07
C VAL A 18 3.51 7.83 2.64
N ILE A 19 3.56 6.91 3.59
CA ILE A 19 4.81 6.42 4.18
C ILE A 19 5.19 5.17 3.39
N LEU A 20 6.27 5.28 2.61
CA LEU A 20 6.76 4.21 1.75
C LEU A 20 7.86 3.40 2.45
N PRO A 21 7.85 2.06 2.32
CA PRO A 21 8.94 1.22 2.76
C PRO A 21 10.09 1.25 1.76
N MET A 22 11.02 0.31 1.90
CA MET A 22 12.01 0.01 0.87
C MET A 22 11.31 -0.32 -0.44
N VAL A 23 11.65 0.38 -1.53
CA VAL A 23 11.14 0.08 -2.87
C VAL A 23 12.26 -0.52 -3.71
N LEU A 24 12.00 -1.69 -4.29
CA LEU A 24 12.89 -2.44 -5.16
C LEU A 24 12.72 -1.96 -6.61
N GLY A 25 13.79 -2.00 -7.39
CA GLY A 25 13.75 -1.68 -8.82
C GLY A 25 13.64 -0.19 -9.17
N VAL A 26 13.38 0.70 -8.20
CA VAL A 26 13.39 2.15 -8.39
C VAL A 26 14.23 2.90 -7.35
N GLY A 27 14.95 3.94 -7.80
CA GLY A 27 15.73 4.82 -6.94
C GLY A 27 17.00 4.20 -6.36
N VAL A 28 17.53 4.81 -5.30
CA VAL A 28 18.88 4.51 -4.76
C VAL A 28 19.00 3.09 -4.20
N VAL A 29 17.90 2.49 -3.71
CA VAL A 29 17.92 1.09 -3.24
C VAL A 29 18.15 0.14 -4.41
N ALA A 30 17.53 0.38 -5.56
CA ALA A 30 17.69 -0.44 -6.75
C ALA A 30 19.12 -0.41 -7.33
N GLU A 31 19.85 0.67 -7.07
CA GLU A 31 21.23 0.85 -7.53
C GLU A 31 22.26 0.24 -6.59
N ASN A 32 21.89 -0.10 -5.34
CA ASN A 32 22.82 -0.51 -4.31
C ASN A 32 22.30 -1.71 -3.49
N LEU A 33 22.76 -2.89 -3.87
CA LEU A 33 22.43 -4.15 -3.19
C LEU A 33 22.85 -4.19 -1.72
N ASP A 34 23.90 -3.45 -1.32
CA ASP A 34 24.30 -3.40 0.09
C ASP A 34 23.27 -2.65 0.94
N LEU A 35 22.59 -1.64 0.37
CA LEU A 35 21.48 -0.95 1.04
C LEU A 35 20.27 -1.87 1.18
N GLU A 36 19.91 -2.59 0.12
CA GLU A 36 18.83 -3.58 0.15
C GLU A 36 19.09 -4.66 1.21
N ASN A 37 20.29 -5.24 1.21
CA ASN A 37 20.71 -6.23 2.20
C ASN A 37 20.68 -5.66 3.63
N SER A 38 21.11 -4.42 3.81
CA SER A 38 21.13 -3.78 5.13
C SER A 38 19.75 -3.44 5.67
N LEU A 39 18.79 -3.11 4.80
CA LEU A 39 17.40 -2.90 5.18
C LEU A 39 16.69 -4.23 5.46
N THR A 40 16.99 -5.27 4.67
CA THR A 40 16.46 -6.62 4.89
C THR A 40 16.88 -7.19 6.24
N ARG A 41 18.15 -7.01 6.64
CA ARG A 41 18.63 -7.39 7.98
C ARG A 41 17.94 -6.66 9.14
N LYS A 42 17.27 -5.53 8.89
CA LYS A 42 16.44 -4.80 9.87
C LYS A 42 15.00 -5.32 9.95
N GLY A 43 14.72 -6.47 9.32
CA GLY A 43 13.40 -7.09 9.30
C GLY A 43 12.39 -6.34 8.43
N MET A 44 12.87 -5.57 7.44
CA MET A 44 12.01 -4.91 6.46
C MET A 44 12.01 -5.72 5.16
N TYR A 45 10.85 -5.79 4.50
CA TYR A 45 10.78 -6.31 3.14
C TYR A 45 10.68 -5.15 2.14
N GLY A 46 11.08 -5.42 0.89
CA GLY A 46 10.95 -4.49 -0.21
C GLY A 46 9.63 -4.68 -0.92
N ILE A 47 9.02 -3.58 -1.38
CA ILE A 47 7.91 -3.60 -2.34
C ILE A 47 8.46 -3.31 -3.73
N ASP A 48 7.84 -3.83 -4.79
CA ASP A 48 8.21 -3.49 -6.16
C ASP A 48 7.54 -2.18 -6.63
N GLU A 49 7.82 -1.79 -7.87
CA GLU A 49 7.23 -0.60 -8.50
C GLU A 49 5.71 -0.73 -8.64
N GLU A 50 5.18 -1.92 -8.92
CA GLU A 50 3.74 -2.12 -9.06
C GLU A 50 3.03 -1.85 -7.73
N ALA A 51 3.51 -2.41 -6.63
CA ALA A 51 2.97 -2.16 -5.30
C ALA A 51 3.13 -0.69 -4.85
N LEU A 52 4.18 0.00 -5.28
CA LEU A 52 4.34 1.44 -5.07
C LEU A 52 3.24 2.23 -5.79
N LEU A 53 2.99 1.92 -7.06
CA LEU A 53 1.98 2.59 -7.86
C LEU A 53 0.56 2.32 -7.34
N ASP A 54 0.28 1.09 -6.89
CA ASP A 54 -0.97 0.73 -6.23
C ASP A 54 -1.20 1.56 -4.96
N ALA A 55 -0.17 1.75 -4.14
CA ALA A 55 -0.27 2.60 -2.96
C ALA A 55 -0.61 4.06 -3.31
N PHE A 56 -0.03 4.59 -4.39
CA PHE A 56 -0.38 5.93 -4.86
C PHE A 56 -1.81 5.99 -5.39
N GLU A 57 -2.24 5.00 -6.18
CA GLU A 57 -3.62 4.93 -6.69
C GLU A 57 -4.62 4.93 -5.53
N VAL A 58 -4.45 4.03 -4.55
CA VAL A 58 -5.29 3.98 -3.34
C VAL A 58 -5.27 5.32 -2.61
N SER A 59 -4.08 5.90 -2.42
CA SER A 59 -3.94 7.18 -1.72
C SER A 59 -4.64 8.35 -2.42
N ILE A 60 -4.83 8.30 -3.75
CA ILE A 60 -5.51 9.33 -4.53
C ILE A 60 -7.03 9.09 -4.54
N LEU A 61 -7.46 7.86 -4.81
CA LEU A 61 -8.89 7.49 -4.89
C LEU A 61 -9.61 7.73 -3.57
N GLU A 62 -8.96 7.44 -2.43
CA GLU A 62 -9.54 7.64 -1.11
C GLU A 62 -9.71 9.13 -0.73
N GLN A 63 -9.02 10.03 -1.44
CA GLN A 63 -9.16 11.49 -1.25
C GLN A 63 -10.31 12.08 -2.07
N GLN A 64 -10.85 11.32 -3.03
CA GLN A 64 -12.01 11.72 -3.84
C GLN A 64 -13.33 11.41 -3.14
N ARG A 65 -13.31 10.55 -2.10
CA ARG A 65 -14.50 10.23 -1.32
C ARG A 65 -14.93 11.41 -0.44
N PRO A 66 -16.25 11.68 -0.33
CA PRO A 66 -16.75 12.69 0.59
C PRO A 66 -16.31 12.42 2.03
N GLN A 67 -15.89 13.46 2.76
CA GLN A 67 -15.42 13.34 4.16
C GLN A 67 -16.50 12.88 5.16
N HIS A 68 -17.75 12.72 4.73
CA HIS A 68 -18.88 12.36 5.60
C HIS A 68 -18.94 10.87 5.95
N ASP A 69 -18.21 10.00 5.26
CA ASP A 69 -18.33 8.55 5.43
C ASP A 69 -17.47 7.97 6.58
N GLY A 70 -16.86 8.80 7.43
CA GLY A 70 -16.14 8.38 8.64
C GLY A 70 -14.87 7.55 8.43
N ALA A 71 -14.65 7.00 7.24
CA ALA A 71 -13.53 6.11 6.88
C ALA A 71 -12.36 6.83 6.20
N SER A 72 -12.38 8.16 6.17
CA SER A 72 -11.44 8.94 5.38
C SER A 72 -10.10 9.11 6.13
N PHE A 73 -8.98 8.64 5.58
CA PHE A 73 -7.65 8.79 6.21
C PHE A 73 -6.82 9.94 5.61
N ASP A 74 -5.91 10.47 6.42
CA ASP A 74 -4.92 11.48 6.03
C ASP A 74 -3.51 10.89 5.84
N HIS A 75 -3.26 9.67 6.33
CA HIS A 75 -1.98 8.96 6.26
C HIS A 75 -2.17 7.51 5.82
N LEU A 76 -1.29 7.03 4.94
CA LEU A 76 -1.23 5.64 4.50
C LEU A 76 0.17 5.10 4.77
N VAL A 77 0.27 4.04 5.57
CA VAL A 77 1.55 3.36 5.81
C VAL A 77 1.60 2.09 4.98
N VAL A 78 2.58 2.02 4.08
CA VAL A 78 2.81 0.87 3.21
C VAL A 78 3.93 0.02 3.81
N GLY A 79 3.93 -1.29 3.54
CA GLY A 79 4.99 -2.20 4.01
C GLY A 79 4.80 -2.75 5.42
N LEU A 80 3.57 -2.75 5.95
CA LEU A 80 3.22 -3.31 7.26
C LEU A 80 2.30 -4.55 7.15
N ASP A 81 2.37 -5.29 6.04
CA ASP A 81 1.62 -6.53 5.90
C ASP A 81 2.20 -7.62 6.83
N PRO A 82 1.39 -8.22 7.73
CA PRO A 82 1.89 -9.23 8.66
C PRO A 82 2.45 -10.48 7.97
N ALA A 83 1.86 -10.91 6.85
CA ALA A 83 2.30 -12.10 6.14
C ALA A 83 3.63 -11.86 5.41
N GLU A 84 3.79 -10.70 4.77
CA GLU A 84 5.06 -10.37 4.11
C GLU A 84 6.18 -10.10 5.12
N LEU A 85 5.92 -9.42 6.24
CA LEU A 85 6.90 -9.26 7.31
C LEU A 85 7.29 -10.60 7.93
N HIS A 86 6.32 -11.49 8.14
CA HIS A 86 6.54 -12.83 8.65
C HIS A 86 7.43 -13.65 7.69
N ARG A 87 7.10 -13.62 6.40
CA ARG A 87 7.89 -14.26 5.34
C ARG A 87 9.31 -13.71 5.30
N ALA A 88 9.48 -12.39 5.31
CA ALA A 88 10.79 -11.75 5.27
C ALA A 88 11.65 -12.11 6.49
N ARG A 89 11.04 -12.17 7.68
CA ARG A 89 11.72 -12.62 8.91
C ARG A 89 12.22 -14.06 8.81
N ARG A 90 11.48 -14.95 8.13
CA ARG A 90 11.88 -16.35 7.92
C ARG A 90 12.93 -16.54 6.83
N GLN A 91 12.95 -15.65 5.84
CA GLN A 91 13.85 -15.73 4.69
C GLN A 91 15.18 -15.00 4.91
N ALA A 92 15.25 -14.10 5.88
CA ALA A 92 16.48 -13.39 6.19
C ALA A 92 17.53 -14.35 6.77
N ASP A 93 18.69 -14.42 6.12
CA ASP A 93 19.85 -15.15 6.61
C ASP A 93 20.54 -14.37 7.74
N GLY A 94 20.75 -15.05 8.88
CA GLY A 94 21.45 -14.50 10.04
C GLY A 94 20.51 -13.87 11.08
N ASP A 95 21.09 -13.05 11.96
CA ASP A 95 20.34 -12.38 13.03
C ASP A 95 19.57 -11.18 12.46
N VAL A 96 18.24 -11.23 12.53
CA VAL A 96 17.36 -10.14 12.10
C VAL A 96 17.18 -9.18 13.26
N ASP A 97 17.83 -8.02 13.17
CA ASP A 97 17.67 -6.94 14.15
C ASP A 97 16.44 -6.09 13.81
N ALA A 98 15.25 -6.68 14.05
CA ALA A 98 13.97 -6.01 13.87
C ALA A 98 13.71 -5.03 15.02
N PHE A 99 14.40 -3.89 15.04
CA PHE A 99 14.29 -2.88 16.10
C PHE A 99 12.83 -2.43 16.38
N TRP A 100 11.97 -2.45 15.36
CA TRP A 100 10.57 -2.09 15.46
C TRP A 100 9.74 -3.10 16.26
N ALA A 101 10.17 -4.35 16.34
CA ALA A 101 9.47 -5.41 17.08
C ALA A 101 9.51 -5.20 18.60
N ALA A 102 10.45 -4.41 19.11
CA ALA A 102 10.51 -4.06 20.53
C ALA A 102 9.49 -2.96 20.91
N ASP A 103 9.00 -2.20 19.93
CA ASP A 103 8.11 -1.07 20.18
C ASP A 103 6.65 -1.55 20.34
N GLN A 104 6.03 -1.16 21.46
CA GLN A 104 4.67 -1.56 21.83
C GLN A 104 3.61 -1.17 20.80
N ARG A 105 3.85 -0.14 19.98
CA ARG A 105 2.94 0.28 18.92
C ARG A 105 2.76 -0.79 17.85
N PHE A 106 3.71 -1.71 17.70
CA PHE A 106 3.64 -2.82 16.76
C PHE A 106 3.16 -4.14 17.40
N SER A 107 2.69 -4.11 18.65
CA SER A 107 2.22 -5.33 19.36
C SER A 107 1.13 -6.10 18.59
N ILE A 108 0.14 -5.41 18.01
CA ILE A 108 -0.93 -6.04 17.21
C ILE A 108 -0.38 -6.67 15.92
N LEU A 109 0.60 -6.00 15.29
CA LEU A 109 1.26 -6.50 14.09
C LEU A 109 2.04 -7.78 14.41
N LEU A 110 2.79 -7.78 15.53
CA LEU A 110 3.54 -8.93 16.00
C LEU A 110 2.63 -10.10 16.37
N ASP A 111 1.50 -9.84 17.04
CA ASP A 111 0.52 -10.87 17.34
C ASP A 111 -0.04 -11.50 16.06
N SER A 112 -0.41 -10.67 15.07
CA SER A 112 -0.85 -11.15 13.75
C SER A 112 0.21 -12.02 13.06
N MET A 113 1.49 -11.64 13.15
CA MET A 113 2.61 -12.44 12.62
C MET A 113 2.76 -13.78 13.35
N ASN A 114 2.67 -13.79 14.68
CA ASN A 114 2.80 -15.00 15.50
C ASN A 114 1.64 -15.98 15.28
N GLN A 115 0.43 -15.47 14.99
CA GLN A 115 -0.71 -16.32 14.63
C GLN A 115 -0.46 -17.09 13.32
N LEU A 116 0.29 -16.51 12.38
CA LEU A 116 0.72 -17.19 11.15
C LEU A 116 1.74 -18.31 11.43
N ASP A 117 2.58 -18.16 12.47
CA ASP A 117 3.48 -19.23 12.92
C ASP A 117 2.70 -20.43 13.49
N GLY A 118 1.67 -20.18 14.30
CA GLY A 118 0.85 -21.19 14.93
C GLY A 118 -0.05 -21.96 13.95
N ALA A 119 -0.59 -21.28 12.94
CA ALA A 119 -1.39 -21.91 11.88
C ALA A 119 -0.58 -22.93 11.06
N ASN A 120 0.74 -22.74 10.93
CA ASN A 120 1.62 -23.63 10.17
C ASN A 120 2.15 -24.84 10.97
N GLN A 121 1.95 -24.89 12.29
CA GLN A 121 2.44 -25.98 13.16
C GLN A 121 1.35 -27.00 13.55
N GLY A 122 0.10 -26.79 13.12
CA GLY A 122 -0.98 -27.77 13.26
C GLY A 122 -1.10 -28.67 12.04
N ASP A 123 -0.43 -29.82 12.06
CA ASP A 123 -0.64 -30.90 11.08
C ASP A 123 -2.06 -31.47 11.14
N GLY A 124 -2.63 -31.82 9.98
CA GLY A 124 -3.60 -32.91 9.85
C GLY A 124 -5.03 -32.53 9.42
N GLU A 125 -5.29 -32.73 8.13
CA GLU A 125 -6.60 -33.06 7.54
C GLU A 125 -7.80 -32.14 7.88
N ALA A 126 -8.01 -31.08 7.08
CA ALA A 126 -9.32 -30.47 6.92
C ALA A 126 -9.46 -29.74 5.56
N GLN A 127 -10.17 -30.43 4.65
CA GLN A 127 -11.04 -29.91 3.59
C GLN A 127 -10.66 -28.60 2.89
N PHE A 128 -10.24 -28.78 1.63
CA PHE A 128 -10.34 -27.80 0.55
C PHE A 128 -11.74 -27.17 0.52
N TYR A 129 -11.85 -25.91 0.96
CA TYR A 129 -12.98 -25.04 0.62
C TYR A 129 -12.61 -24.27 -0.67
N PRO A 130 -13.19 -24.59 -1.84
CA PRO A 130 -13.05 -23.74 -3.01
C PRO A 130 -13.99 -22.55 -2.82
N GLY A 131 -13.51 -21.48 -2.20
CA GLY A 131 -14.45 -20.42 -1.83
C GLY A 131 -13.88 -19.19 -1.17
N LEU A 132 -12.77 -18.62 -1.68
CA LEU A 132 -12.58 -17.17 -1.63
C LEU A 132 -11.77 -16.71 -2.86
N ARG A 133 -12.40 -16.88 -4.02
CA ARG A 133 -12.01 -16.13 -5.22
C ARG A 133 -12.33 -14.67 -4.90
N LEU A 134 -11.31 -13.83 -4.72
CA LEU A 134 -11.47 -12.38 -4.83
C LEU A 134 -12.33 -12.13 -6.08
N PRO A 135 -13.40 -11.31 -6.01
CA PRO A 135 -14.15 -10.99 -7.20
C PRO A 135 -13.16 -10.30 -8.15
N THR A 136 -12.77 -11.01 -9.21
CA THR A 136 -12.23 -10.40 -10.40
C THR A 136 -13.24 -9.34 -10.79
N HIS A 137 -12.90 -8.07 -10.56
CA HIS A 137 -13.70 -6.95 -10.97
C HIS A 137 -13.77 -7.03 -12.50
N GLN A 138 -14.83 -7.65 -13.01
CA GLN A 138 -15.22 -7.54 -14.41
C GLN A 138 -15.24 -6.05 -14.69
N ARG A 139 -14.27 -5.57 -15.48
CA ARG A 139 -14.33 -4.25 -16.09
C ARG A 139 -15.56 -4.25 -17.00
N LYS A 140 -16.73 -3.98 -16.41
CA LYS A 140 -17.88 -3.53 -17.18
C LYS A 140 -17.49 -2.15 -17.70
N PRO A 141 -17.48 -1.94 -19.03
CA PRO A 141 -17.23 -0.60 -19.55
C PRO A 141 -18.30 0.34 -19.01
N LEU A 142 -17.85 1.48 -18.48
CA LEU A 142 -18.74 2.54 -18.01
C LEU A 142 -19.61 3.04 -19.18
N PRO A 143 -20.89 3.38 -18.96
CA PRO A 143 -21.83 3.73 -20.03
C PRO A 143 -21.58 5.11 -20.68
N TRP A 144 -20.45 5.79 -20.41
CA TRP A 144 -20.16 7.11 -20.97
C TRP A 144 -19.32 7.08 -22.26
N CYS A 145 -18.90 5.90 -22.75
CA CYS A 145 -18.21 5.78 -24.05
C CYS A 145 -19.12 5.91 -25.28
N ALA A 146 -20.41 6.24 -25.12
CA ALA A 146 -21.27 6.55 -26.26
C ALA A 146 -21.30 8.06 -26.53
N THR A 147 -20.80 8.43 -27.71
CA THR A 147 -20.97 9.74 -28.38
C THR A 147 -19.91 10.80 -28.10
N ILE A 148 -18.71 10.61 -28.68
CA ILE A 148 -17.98 11.75 -29.27
C ILE A 148 -18.48 11.86 -30.71
N SER A 149 -19.61 12.54 -30.88
CA SER A 149 -19.92 13.22 -32.14
C SER A 149 -19.27 14.58 -32.02
N SER A 150 -18.32 14.88 -32.89
CA SER A 150 -17.63 16.17 -32.99
C SER A 150 -18.59 17.36 -32.82
N PRO A 151 -18.18 18.35 -32.02
CA PRO A 151 -18.50 19.74 -32.30
C PRO A 151 -17.23 20.46 -32.75
N SER A 152 -17.32 21.05 -33.93
CA SER A 152 -16.43 22.06 -34.48
C SER A 152 -15.93 23.04 -33.42
N TRP A 153 -14.61 23.20 -33.33
CA TRP A 153 -13.94 24.23 -32.55
C TRP A 153 -14.30 25.63 -33.10
N PRO A 154 -14.82 26.57 -32.28
CA PRO A 154 -14.68 27.98 -32.56
C PRO A 154 -13.44 28.49 -31.81
N GLY A 155 -12.50 29.05 -32.57
CA GLY A 155 -11.31 29.68 -32.02
C GLY A 155 -11.64 30.86 -31.11
N CYS A 156 -10.99 30.91 -29.96
CA CYS A 156 -10.86 32.15 -29.19
C CYS A 156 -9.45 32.70 -29.41
N PHE A 157 -9.43 33.68 -30.30
CA PHE A 157 -8.34 34.57 -30.63
C PHE A 157 -8.04 35.47 -29.42
N PHE A 158 -6.76 35.64 -29.07
CA PHE A 158 -6.29 36.53 -28.02
C PHE A 158 -6.04 37.93 -28.62
N SER A 159 -6.75 38.94 -28.13
CA SER A 159 -6.49 40.40 -28.26
C SER A 159 -7.42 41.05 -27.22
N THR A 160 -7.01 41.96 -26.34
CA THR A 160 -6.00 43.03 -26.42
C THR A 160 -5.37 43.23 -25.05
#